data_AF-A0A522EID4-F1
#
_entry.id   AF-A0A522EID4-F1
#
_cell.length_a   1.000
_cell.length_b   1.000
_cell.length_c   1.000
_cell.angle_alpha   90.00
_cell.angle_beta   90.00
_cell.angle_gamma   90.00
#
_symmetry.space_group_name_H-M   'P 1'
#
loop_
_entity.id
_entity.type
_entity.pdbx_description
1 polymer ?
#
loop_
_entity_poly.entity_id
_entity_poly.type
_entity_poly.pdbx_seq_one_letter_code
_entity_poly.pdbx_strand_id
1 'polypeptide(L)'
;MSSGTLGNKKQKGRYNYQHIYFVSKKRKGVFRKQKTIDACREGLYEAADRFGIQIRELGFGEDFAHVHIIVNIPSSLSVEQTIQILKSHASTRIFEKVPNFLKLYPDREFWSGWRYNGSIGPMTEFVVKRYIQKQDITQKKISDFNRGKRR
;
A
#
# COMPACT_ATOMS: atom_id res chain seq x y z
N MET A 1 -1.40 26.26 30.81
CA MET A 1 -0.38 25.57 29.99
C MET A 1 -0.12 24.21 30.63
N SER A 2 -0.59 23.13 30.00
CA SER A 2 -0.24 21.76 30.36
C SER A 2 -0.26 20.96 29.06
N SER A 3 0.88 20.96 28.39
CA SER A 3 1.16 20.17 27.19
C SER A 3 1.28 18.70 27.62
N GLY A 4 0.17 17.96 27.55
CA GLY A 4 0.17 16.52 27.68
C GLY A 4 0.96 15.91 26.53
N THR A 5 2.13 15.36 26.85
CA THR A 5 2.97 14.62 25.92
C THR A 5 2.20 13.37 25.48
N LEU A 6 1.67 13.39 24.26
CA LEU A 6 1.11 12.19 23.60
C LEU A 6 2.22 11.14 23.55
N GLY A 7 2.05 10.11 24.37
CA GLY A 7 2.98 9.00 24.50
C GLY A 7 3.23 8.35 23.14
N ASN A 8 4.44 8.56 22.62
CA ASN A 8 4.91 7.94 21.40
C ASN A 8 5.14 6.44 21.70
N LYS A 9 4.09 5.63 21.59
CA LYS A 9 4.20 4.16 21.65
C LYS A 9 5.09 3.73 20.48
N LYS A 10 6.38 3.53 20.75
CA LYS A 10 7.34 2.93 19.81
C LYS A 10 6.74 1.65 19.25
N GLN A 11 6.25 1.67 18.01
CA GLN A 11 5.86 0.45 17.31
C GLN A 11 7.12 -0.40 17.17
N LYS A 12 7.14 -1.52 17.89
CA LYS A 12 8.22 -2.52 17.87
C LYS A 12 8.29 -3.15 16.46
N GLY A 13 9.12 -2.57 15.60
CA GLY A 13 9.85 -3.22 14.51
C GLY A 13 9.12 -4.20 13.60
N ARG A 14 7.91 -3.91 13.12
CA ARG A 14 7.25 -4.71 12.07
C ARG A 14 7.22 -3.94 10.76
N TYR A 15 7.98 -4.46 9.78
CA TYR A 15 8.04 -3.96 8.42
C TYR A 15 7.08 -4.77 7.55
N ASN A 16 5.89 -4.23 7.29
CA ASN A 16 5.01 -4.73 6.24
C ASN A 16 4.88 -3.63 5.19
N TYR A 17 5.99 -3.34 4.53
CA TYR A 17 6.00 -2.36 3.45
C TYR A 17 5.38 -2.96 2.20
N GLN A 18 4.39 -2.27 1.66
CA GLN A 18 3.75 -2.60 0.40
C GLN A 18 3.83 -1.40 -0.53
N HIS A 19 4.26 -1.64 -1.77
CA HIS A 19 3.96 -0.76 -2.89
C HIS A 19 2.56 -1.08 -3.36
N ILE A 20 1.66 -0.11 -3.30
CA ILE A 20 0.29 -0.25 -3.75
C ILE A 20 0.07 0.77 -4.85
N TYR A 21 -0.67 0.41 -5.89
CA TYR A 21 -1.22 1.42 -6.77
C TYR A 21 -2.60 1.03 -7.30
N PHE A 22 -3.43 2.04 -7.50
CA PHE A 22 -4.77 1.91 -8.04
C PHE A 22 -5.07 3.07 -8.99
N VAL A 23 -5.97 2.80 -9.93
CA VAL A 23 -6.21 3.63 -11.11
C VAL A 23 -7.65 4.10 -11.12
N SER A 24 -7.90 5.34 -11.56
CA SER A 24 -9.24 5.89 -11.76
C SER A 24 -10.03 5.03 -12.77
N LYS A 25 -11.35 4.95 -12.59
CA LYS A 25 -12.22 4.18 -13.48
C LYS A 25 -12.12 4.74 -14.90
N LYS A 26 -11.96 3.83 -15.88
CA LYS A 26 -11.68 4.14 -17.30
C LYS A 26 -10.37 4.91 -17.54
N ARG A 27 -9.42 4.89 -16.60
CA ARG A 27 -8.13 5.62 -16.65
C ARG A 27 -8.27 7.10 -17.02
N LYS A 28 -9.33 7.75 -16.53
CA LYS A 28 -9.55 9.18 -16.76
C LYS A 28 -8.44 9.98 -16.07
N GLY A 29 -7.84 10.93 -16.80
CA GLY A 29 -6.75 11.81 -16.34
C GLY A 29 -7.19 12.88 -15.32
N VAL A 30 -7.86 12.46 -14.24
CA VAL A 30 -8.48 13.33 -13.23
C VAL A 30 -7.46 14.06 -12.35
N PHE A 31 -6.25 13.52 -12.22
CA PHE A 31 -5.16 14.10 -11.46
C PHE A 31 -4.39 15.17 -12.24
N ARG A 32 -4.85 15.57 -13.44
CA ARG A 32 -4.38 16.80 -14.09
C ARG A 32 -4.76 18.06 -13.32
N LYS A 33 -5.82 17.97 -12.51
CA LYS A 33 -6.33 19.09 -11.71
C LYS A 33 -5.78 18.98 -10.29
N GLN A 34 -5.09 20.03 -9.85
CA GLN A 34 -4.51 20.10 -8.50
C GLN A 34 -5.56 19.86 -7.41
N LYS A 35 -6.77 20.41 -7.58
CA LYS A 35 -7.88 20.20 -6.64
C LYS A 35 -8.25 18.73 -6.44
N THR A 36 -8.15 17.89 -7.48
CA THR A 36 -8.37 16.43 -7.35
C THR A 36 -7.23 15.77 -6.60
N ILE A 37 -5.97 16.18 -6.87
CA ILE A 37 -4.79 15.69 -6.16
C ILE A 37 -4.91 16.00 -4.66
N ASP A 38 -5.26 17.23 -4.31
CA ASP A 38 -5.34 17.68 -2.91
C ASP A 38 -6.42 16.92 -2.14
N ALA A 39 -7.61 16.78 -2.72
CA ALA A 39 -8.69 16.01 -2.13
C ALA A 39 -8.33 14.51 -1.98
N CYS A 40 -7.63 13.94 -2.96
CA CYS A 40 -7.12 12.57 -2.87
C CYS A 40 -6.13 12.40 -1.71
N ARG A 41 -5.13 13.29 -1.64
CA ARG A 41 -4.10 13.28 -0.58
C ARG A 41 -4.74 13.36 0.79
N GLU A 42 -5.65 14.31 0.98
CA GLU A 42 -6.36 14.50 2.23
C GLU A 42 -7.09 13.22 2.67
N GLY A 43 -7.90 12.62 1.78
CA GLY A 43 -8.59 11.38 2.12
C GLY A 43 -7.64 10.22 2.44
N LEU A 44 -6.52 10.10 1.71
CA LEU A 44 -5.51 9.07 1.97
C LEU A 44 -4.83 9.28 3.33
N TYR A 45 -4.43 10.49 3.68
CA TYR A 45 -3.77 10.79 4.95
C TYR A 45 -4.72 10.69 6.14
N GLU A 46 -5.98 11.09 5.99
CA GLU A 46 -7.01 10.89 7.02
C GLU A 46 -7.27 9.42 7.30
N ALA A 47 -7.37 8.59 6.26
CA ALA A 47 -7.45 7.15 6.41
C ALA A 47 -6.20 6.59 7.10
N ALA A 48 -5.02 7.04 6.68
CA ALA A 48 -3.77 6.57 7.23
C ALA A 48 -3.67 6.83 8.74
N ASP A 49 -3.98 8.05 9.16
CA ASP A 49 -4.01 8.46 10.57
C ASP A 49 -5.05 7.65 11.37
N ARG A 50 -6.29 7.59 10.86
CA ARG A 50 -7.40 6.89 11.55
C ARG A 50 -7.13 5.40 11.76
N PHE A 51 -6.49 4.73 10.81
CA PHE A 51 -6.32 3.28 10.82
C PHE A 51 -4.88 2.83 11.17
N GLY A 52 -4.00 3.77 11.51
CA GLY A 52 -2.61 3.49 11.87
C GLY A 52 -1.75 2.96 10.72
N ILE A 53 -2.13 3.27 9.46
CA ILE A 53 -1.34 2.97 8.26
C ILE A 53 -0.28 4.07 8.13
N GLN A 54 0.98 3.71 7.87
CA GLN A 54 2.02 4.72 7.67
C GLN A 54 2.29 4.90 6.17
N ILE A 55 1.88 6.01 5.59
CA ILE A 55 2.26 6.38 4.23
C ILE A 55 3.71 6.90 4.27
N ARG A 56 4.61 6.23 3.54
CA ARG A 56 6.03 6.62 3.41
C ARG A 56 6.28 7.48 2.20
N GLU A 57 5.63 7.14 1.08
CA GLU A 57 5.75 7.86 -0.18
C GLU A 57 4.39 7.85 -0.89
N LEU A 58 4.03 8.93 -1.56
CA LEU A 58 2.78 9.08 -2.30
C LEU A 58 3.00 9.87 -3.58
N GLY A 59 2.80 9.21 -4.72
CA GLY A 59 2.97 9.79 -6.05
C GLY A 59 1.74 9.63 -6.94
N PHE A 60 1.63 10.51 -7.93
CA PHE A 60 0.61 10.43 -8.97
C PHE A 60 1.30 10.11 -10.30
N GLY A 61 0.71 9.19 -11.06
CA GLY A 61 1.27 8.71 -12.31
C GLY A 61 1.31 9.76 -13.42
N GLU A 62 2.25 9.61 -14.35
CA GLU A 62 2.38 10.47 -15.54
C GLU A 62 1.16 10.43 -16.47
N ASP A 63 0.36 9.36 -16.43
CA ASP A 63 -0.91 9.27 -17.14
C ASP A 63 -2.03 10.10 -16.50
N PHE A 64 -1.75 10.72 -15.34
CA PHE A 64 -2.67 11.51 -14.52
C PHE A 64 -3.92 10.75 -14.06
N ALA A 65 -3.87 9.42 -14.07
CA ALA A 65 -5.00 8.54 -13.81
C ALA A 65 -4.75 7.58 -12.64
N HIS A 66 -3.51 7.37 -12.22
CA HIS A 66 -3.18 6.45 -11.12
C HIS A 66 -2.40 7.09 -9.98
N VAL A 67 -2.43 6.42 -8.83
CA VAL A 67 -1.74 6.83 -7.60
C VAL A 67 -0.89 5.67 -7.12
N HIS A 68 0.39 5.93 -6.84
CA HIS A 68 1.34 5.00 -6.22
C HIS A 68 1.58 5.38 -4.77
N ILE A 69 1.60 4.37 -3.89
CA ILE A 69 1.77 4.57 -2.45
C ILE A 69 2.72 3.51 -1.92
N ILE A 70 3.73 3.94 -1.16
CA ILE A 70 4.48 3.03 -0.28
C ILE A 70 3.87 3.16 1.10
N VAL A 71 3.33 2.06 1.63
CA VAL A 71 2.72 2.03 2.97
C VAL A 71 3.39 1.01 3.87
N ASN A 72 3.52 1.30 5.17
CA ASN A 72 3.69 0.29 6.19
C ASN A 72 2.33 -0.07 6.77
N ILE A 73 1.93 -1.34 6.66
CA ILE A 73 0.62 -1.80 7.08
C ILE A 73 0.68 -2.35 8.52
N PRO A 74 -0.19 -1.89 9.43
CA PRO A 74 -0.23 -2.44 10.78
C PRO A 74 -0.67 -3.92 10.75
N SER A 75 -0.18 -4.75 11.67
CA SER A 75 -0.49 -6.18 11.67
C SER A 75 -1.97 -6.52 11.91
N SER A 76 -2.78 -5.53 12.33
CA SER A 76 -4.23 -5.64 12.47
C SER A 76 -4.99 -5.54 11.13
N LEU A 77 -4.33 -5.13 10.05
CA LEU A 77 -4.92 -4.97 8.73
C LEU A 77 -4.24 -5.86 7.70
N SER A 78 -5.04 -6.46 6.82
CA SER A 78 -4.54 -7.10 5.61
C SER A 78 -4.20 -6.06 4.54
N VAL A 79 -3.46 -6.48 3.51
CA VAL A 79 -3.18 -5.64 2.34
C VAL A 79 -4.48 -5.23 1.64
N GLU A 80 -5.42 -6.16 1.50
CA GLU A 80 -6.72 -5.89 0.87
C GLU A 80 -7.54 -4.88 1.66
N GLN A 81 -7.64 -5.05 2.99
CA GLN A 81 -8.34 -4.10 3.86
C GLN A 81 -7.73 -2.71 3.76
N THR A 82 -6.39 -2.62 3.74
CA THR A 82 -5.67 -1.36 3.58
C THR A 82 -6.03 -0.68 2.26
N ILE A 83 -6.04 -1.43 1.14
CA ILE A 83 -6.41 -0.89 -0.16
C ILE A 83 -7.86 -0.40 -0.17
N GLN A 84 -8.79 -1.16 0.39
CA GLN A 84 -10.21 -0.78 0.47
C GLN A 84 -10.41 0.50 1.28
N ILE A 85 -9.77 0.60 2.45
CA ILE A 85 -9.80 1.77 3.33
C ILE A 85 -9.29 3.01 2.58
N LEU A 86 -8.08 2.92 2.00
CA LEU A 86 -7.45 4.03 1.29
C LEU A 86 -8.30 4.48 0.09
N LYS A 87 -8.77 3.54 -0.73
CA LYS A 87 -9.63 3.83 -1.88
C LYS A 87 -10.93 4.52 -1.45
N SER A 88 -11.59 3.99 -0.43
CA SER A 88 -12.88 4.50 0.06
C SER A 88 -12.75 5.95 0.52
N HIS A 89 -11.81 6.24 1.43
CA HIS A 89 -11.63 7.58 1.98
C HIS A 89 -11.20 8.60 0.92
N ALA A 90 -10.27 8.23 0.03
CA ALA A 90 -9.87 9.12 -1.07
C ALA A 90 -11.05 9.43 -2.00
N SER A 91 -11.85 8.43 -2.35
CA SER A 91 -13.04 8.61 -3.18
C SER A 91 -14.04 9.55 -2.50
N THR A 92 -14.35 9.31 -1.23
CA THR A 92 -15.25 10.16 -0.44
C THR A 92 -14.80 11.62 -0.46
N ARG A 93 -13.53 11.89 -0.13
CA ARG A 93 -13.01 13.25 -0.07
C ARG A 93 -13.01 13.94 -1.45
N ILE A 94 -12.74 13.20 -2.52
CA ILE A 94 -12.82 13.72 -3.89
C ILE A 94 -14.27 14.10 -4.25
N PHE A 95 -15.25 13.25 -3.98
CA PHE A 95 -16.65 13.56 -4.26
C PHE A 95 -17.19 14.73 -3.43
N GLU A 96 -16.71 14.91 -2.20
CA GLU A 96 -17.08 16.04 -1.34
C GLU A 96 -16.49 17.36 -1.83
N LYS A 97 -15.21 17.37 -2.21
CA LYS A 97 -14.48 18.62 -2.47
C LYS A 97 -14.42 19.03 -3.93
N VAL A 98 -14.48 18.09 -4.87
CA VAL A 98 -14.34 18.38 -6.31
C VAL A 98 -15.72 18.65 -6.93
N PRO A 99 -16.00 19.88 -7.38
CA PRO A 99 -17.32 20.22 -7.92
C PRO A 99 -17.58 19.46 -9.23
N ASN A 100 -18.85 19.15 -9.48
CA ASN A 100 -19.31 18.44 -10.68
C ASN A 100 -18.71 17.03 -10.88
N PHE A 101 -18.10 16.42 -9.87
CA PHE A 101 -17.45 15.10 -10.04
C PHE A 101 -18.45 13.98 -10.32
N LEU A 102 -19.70 14.10 -9.86
CA LEU A 102 -20.80 13.20 -10.20
C LEU A 102 -21.15 13.21 -11.71
N LYS A 103 -20.92 14.32 -12.43
CA LYS A 103 -21.07 14.34 -13.89
C LYS A 103 -20.04 13.45 -14.57
N LEU A 104 -18.85 13.32 -13.96
CA LEU A 104 -17.77 12.48 -14.47
C LEU A 104 -17.92 11.01 -14.03
N TYR A 105 -18.46 10.77 -12.83
CA TYR A 105 -18.69 9.46 -12.23
C TYR A 105 -20.11 9.38 -11.64
N PRO A 106 -21.14 9.14 -12.48
CA PRO A 106 -22.54 9.14 -12.03
C PRO A 106 -22.84 8.02 -11.03
N ASP A 107 -22.22 6.85 -11.21
CA ASP A 107 -22.41 5.67 -10.34
C ASP A 107 -21.65 5.77 -9.01
N ARG A 108 -21.00 6.92 -8.71
CA ARG A 108 -20.11 7.13 -7.56
C ARG A 108 -18.93 6.15 -7.47
N GLU A 109 -18.64 5.41 -8.53
CA GLU A 109 -17.47 4.53 -8.61
C GLU A 109 -16.28 5.27 -9.21
N PHE A 110 -15.41 5.80 -8.33
CA PHE A 110 -14.25 6.58 -8.75
C PHE A 110 -13.09 5.73 -9.27
N TRP A 111 -12.75 4.68 -8.54
CA TRP A 111 -11.62 3.81 -8.85
C TRP A 111 -12.03 2.68 -9.78
N SER A 112 -11.10 2.21 -10.60
CA SER A 112 -11.28 0.94 -11.30
C SER A 112 -11.19 -0.24 -10.30
N GLY A 113 -11.75 -1.38 -10.71
CA GLY A 113 -11.56 -2.65 -10.00
C GLY A 113 -10.12 -3.16 -10.04
N TRP A 114 -9.31 -2.66 -10.98
CA TRP A 114 -7.92 -3.04 -11.12
C TRP A 114 -7.03 -2.37 -10.06
N ARG A 115 -6.12 -3.15 -9.49
CA ARG A 115 -5.15 -2.72 -8.47
C ARG A 115 -3.88 -3.56 -8.56
N TYR A 116 -2.79 -3.05 -8.00
CA TYR A 116 -1.56 -3.80 -7.78
C TYR A 116 -1.07 -3.60 -6.36
N ASN A 117 -0.44 -4.65 -5.82
CA ASN A 117 0.37 -4.56 -4.62
C ASN A 117 1.62 -5.45 -4.75
N GLY A 118 2.74 -4.98 -4.21
CA GLY A 118 3.99 -5.73 -4.14
C GLY A 118 4.73 -5.45 -2.84
N SER A 119 5.19 -6.51 -2.18
CA SER A 119 5.96 -6.37 -0.94
C SER A 119 7.30 -5.69 -1.21
N ILE A 120 7.66 -4.71 -0.38
CA ILE A 120 8.96 -4.04 -0.39
C ILE A 120 9.76 -4.58 0.80
N GLY A 121 10.77 -5.40 0.53
CA GLY A 121 11.70 -5.89 1.55
C GLY A 121 12.97 -5.03 1.61
N PRO A 122 13.50 -4.69 2.79
CA PRO A 122 14.84 -4.10 2.90
C PRO A 122 15.95 -5.11 2.55
N MET A 123 15.64 -6.42 2.55
CA MET A 123 16.53 -7.48 2.12
C MET A 123 15.92 -8.25 0.96
N THR A 124 16.76 -8.62 0.00
CA THR A 124 16.35 -9.47 -1.12
C THR A 124 16.12 -10.89 -0.66
N GLU A 125 15.24 -11.61 -1.36
CA GLU A 125 14.98 -13.04 -1.10
C GLU A 125 16.27 -13.86 -1.10
N PHE A 126 17.21 -13.52 -2.00
CA PHE A 126 18.51 -14.15 -2.10
C PHE A 126 19.34 -14.06 -0.81
N VAL A 127 19.37 -12.88 -0.18
CA VAL A 127 20.10 -12.66 1.07
C VAL A 127 19.48 -13.49 2.20
N VAL A 128 18.15 -13.48 2.31
CA VAL A 128 17.42 -14.25 3.32
C VAL A 128 17.63 -15.76 3.11
N LYS A 129 17.55 -16.25 1.86
CA LYS A 129 17.81 -17.65 1.52
C LYS A 129 19.22 -18.09 1.92
N ARG A 130 20.24 -17.29 1.62
CA ARG A 130 21.62 -17.57 2.01
C ARG A 130 21.79 -17.59 3.53
N TYR A 131 21.12 -16.69 4.25
CA TYR A 131 21.15 -16.66 5.71
C TYR A 131 20.56 -17.93 6.30
N ILE A 132 19.38 -18.36 5.82
CA ILE A 132 18.75 -19.63 6.24
C ILE A 132 19.69 -20.81 5.97
N GLN A 133 20.22 -20.94 4.75
CA GLN A 133 21.14 -22.04 4.39
C GLN A 133 22.39 -22.11 5.28
N LYS A 134 22.92 -20.95 5.70
CA LYS A 134 24.08 -20.90 6.60
C LYS A 134 23.76 -21.30 8.04
N GLN A 135 22.52 -21.12 8.48
CA GLN A 135 22.10 -21.36 9.86
C GLN A 135 21.29 -22.65 10.06
N ASP A 136 20.89 -23.28 8.96
CA ASP A 136 20.07 -24.50 9.00
C ASP A 136 20.93 -25.72 9.35
N ILE A 137 20.79 -26.17 10.60
CA ILE A 137 21.44 -27.38 11.12
C ILE A 137 20.80 -28.68 10.63
N THR A 138 19.65 -28.60 9.95
CA THR A 138 18.86 -29.75 9.48
C THR A 138 18.85 -29.90 7.96
N GLN A 139 19.37 -28.93 7.21
CA GLN A 139 19.34 -28.95 5.75
C GLN A 139 20.27 -30.04 5.19
N LYS A 140 19.67 -31.11 4.68
CA LYS A 140 20.36 -32.03 3.78
C LYS A 140 20.68 -31.31 2.48
N LYS A 141 21.88 -31.53 1.93
CA LYS A 141 22.26 -30.92 0.66
C LYS A 141 21.36 -31.49 -0.44
N ILE A 142 21.02 -30.71 -1.46
CA ILE A 142 20.21 -31.17 -2.61
C ILE A 142 20.80 -32.44 -3.27
N SER A 143 22.12 -32.62 -3.21
CA SER A 143 22.82 -33.86 -3.62
C SER A 143 22.34 -35.12 -2.92
N ASP A 144 21.83 -34.98 -1.69
CA ASP A 144 21.43 -36.10 -0.83
C ASP A 144 20.03 -36.60 -1.20
N PHE A 145 19.25 -35.79 -1.92
CA PHE A 145 17.93 -36.16 -2.43
C PHE A 145 18.02 -37.01 -3.72
N ASN A 146 19.04 -36.77 -4.55
CA ASN A 146 19.21 -37.45 -5.84
C ASN A 146 19.85 -38.85 -5.75
N ARG A 147 20.36 -39.27 -4.59
CA ARG A 147 20.91 -40.62 -4.40
C ARG A 147 19.84 -41.71 -4.20
N GLY A 148 18.59 -41.34 -3.98
CA GLY A 148 17.48 -42.28 -3.72
C GLY A 148 16.73 -42.81 -4.96
N LYS A 149 17.07 -42.36 -6.18
CA LYS A 149 16.36 -42.72 -7.42
C LYS A 149 17.23 -43.49 -8.44
N ARG A 150 18.14 -44.33 -7.98
CA ARG A 150 18.76 -45.37 -8.80
C ARG A 150 18.36 -46.73 -8.22
N ARG A 151 17.19 -47.20 -8.63
CA ARG A 151 16.77 -48.61 -8.62
C ARG A 151 16.10 -48.89 -9.94
#